data_AF-A0A7S0P2J0-F1
#
_entry.id   AF-A0A7S0P2J0-F1
#
_cell.length_a   1.000
_cell.length_b   1.000
_cell.length_c   1.000
_cell.angle_alpha   90.00
_cell.angle_beta   90.00
_cell.angle_gamma   90.00
#
_symmetry.space_group_name_H-M   'P 1'
#
loop_
_entity.id
_entity.type
_entity.pdbx_description
1 polymer ?
#
loop_
_entity_poly.entity_id
_entity_poly.type
_entity_poly.pdbx_seq_one_letter_code
_entity_poly.pdbx_strand_id
1 'polypeptide(L)'
;CSRLSPHLAWGTLSMRQVLHALASRLRALDGGPHAAGWARSLHGFRARLKWRAHNMQKFEASPHSEVENLVRGYDALRRLRGAAERAQTDGAEREDERDVSRKCLGSVQEVAEREDERNAASRFEAWAEGRTGYPLVDACMRCVNATGWLTFRMRCLVVSFACYHLWLHWRRPAVWLARRFVDFEPGIHFSQVQMQAGTAEFVEMRVYNPQKQATEQDPEGVFIRRWVPELSRLPTRWLSEPHRMPLADQRACGCTIGVNYPKPVVDHASAYASAKHALMRAREAMGFPGAGARKRAAAPAAPASQPDVRTMLRAVAAPLVNKRPRRGDSRPPAAGEAQASSHAARCASGDCAGGDDAARGVCHGRAREVAPAEGEAQPGGDFLDTSWT
;
A
#
# COMPACT_ATOMS: atom_id res chain seq x y z
N CYS A 1 -2.65 10.75 -4.76
CA CYS A 1 -1.52 10.34 -3.87
C CYS A 1 -0.63 11.57 -3.63
N SER A 2 0.10 11.70 -2.51
CA SER A 2 0.90 12.91 -2.23
C SER A 2 2.20 13.04 -3.01
N ARG A 3 2.73 11.95 -3.60
CA ARG A 3 4.01 11.89 -4.35
C ARG A 3 5.26 12.38 -3.60
N LEU A 4 5.16 12.70 -2.30
CA LEU A 4 6.29 13.20 -1.48
C LEU A 4 7.35 12.15 -1.11
N SER A 5 7.20 10.88 -1.50
CA SER A 5 8.12 9.81 -1.08
C SER A 5 9.57 9.99 -1.56
N PRO A 6 9.88 10.48 -2.79
CA PRO A 6 11.26 10.77 -3.16
C PRO A 6 11.84 11.90 -2.30
N HIS A 7 11.08 12.98 -2.08
CA HIS A 7 11.53 14.12 -1.27
C HIS A 7 11.83 13.73 0.20
N LEU A 8 11.08 12.77 0.74
CA LEU A 8 11.30 12.21 2.07
C LEU A 8 12.49 11.24 2.14
N ALA A 9 12.79 10.52 1.05
CA ALA A 9 13.95 9.61 0.96
C ALA A 9 15.26 10.39 0.77
N TRP A 10 15.27 11.38 -0.13
CA TRP A 10 16.45 12.22 -0.43
C TRP A 10 16.63 13.40 0.53
N GLY A 11 15.72 13.61 1.48
CA GLY A 11 15.82 14.68 2.48
C GLY A 11 15.55 16.10 1.96
N THR A 12 15.19 16.28 0.68
CA THR A 12 14.81 17.60 0.12
C THR A 12 13.54 18.18 0.77
N LEU A 13 12.77 17.35 1.48
CA LEU A 13 11.74 17.80 2.40
C LEU A 13 11.84 17.01 3.72
N SER A 14 12.06 17.69 4.84
CA SER A 14 12.17 16.99 6.13
C SER A 14 10.81 16.51 6.66
N MET A 15 10.82 15.37 7.35
CA MET A 15 9.64 14.84 8.04
C MET A 15 9.03 15.86 9.03
N ARG A 16 9.88 16.67 9.68
CA ARG A 16 9.47 17.74 10.60
C ARG A 16 8.66 18.83 9.88
N GLN A 17 9.13 19.32 8.73
CA GLN A 17 8.39 20.29 7.91
C GLN A 17 7.02 19.73 7.49
N VAL A 18 6.95 18.48 7.01
CA VAL A 18 5.67 17.85 6.62
C VAL A 18 4.71 17.76 7.80
N LEU A 19 5.18 17.37 8.99
CA LEU A 19 4.35 17.27 10.19
C LEU A 19 3.86 18.64 10.69
N HIS A 20 4.69 19.70 10.63
CA HIS A 20 4.24 21.06 10.96
C HIS A 20 3.22 21.59 9.94
N ALA A 21 3.48 21.43 8.64
CA ALA A 21 2.55 21.84 7.58
C ALA A 21 1.19 21.12 7.72
N LEU A 22 1.20 19.81 7.99
CA LEU A 22 0.00 19.02 8.27
C LEU A 22 -0.73 19.50 9.53
N ALA A 23 -0.02 19.79 10.62
CA ALA A 23 -0.62 20.29 11.86
C ALA A 23 -1.24 21.69 11.67
N SER A 24 -0.57 22.58 10.93
CA SER A 24 -1.11 23.88 10.54
C SER A 24 -2.34 23.74 9.65
N ARG A 25 -2.32 22.86 8.64
CA ARG A 25 -3.47 22.64 7.77
C ARG A 25 -4.66 22.04 8.52
N LEU A 26 -4.45 21.13 9.48
CA LEU A 26 -5.50 20.60 10.35
C LEU A 26 -6.14 21.67 11.25
N ARG A 27 -5.35 22.61 11.79
CA ARG A 27 -5.88 23.76 12.57
C ARG A 27 -6.63 24.77 11.69
N ALA A 28 -6.23 24.89 10.43
CA ALA A 28 -6.85 25.77 9.43
C ALA A 28 -7.97 25.09 8.62
N LEU A 29 -8.56 24.00 9.13
CA LEU A 29 -9.84 23.51 8.64
C LEU A 29 -10.95 24.27 9.36
N ASP A 30 -11.78 24.97 8.60
CA ASP A 30 -12.99 25.63 9.09
C ASP A 30 -14.13 24.61 9.36
N GLY A 31 -15.30 25.11 9.75
CA GLY A 31 -16.51 24.28 9.90
C GLY A 31 -17.20 23.91 8.58
N GLY A 32 -16.57 24.12 7.43
CA GLY A 32 -17.18 23.98 6.11
C GLY A 32 -17.59 22.55 5.75
N PRO A 33 -18.46 22.37 4.74
CA PRO A 33 -19.08 21.08 4.40
C PRO A 33 -18.08 19.96 4.04
N HIS A 34 -16.85 20.31 3.64
CA HIS A 34 -15.79 19.35 3.31
C HIS A 34 -14.74 19.15 4.41
N ALA A 35 -14.80 19.93 5.50
CA ALA A 35 -13.76 19.93 6.53
C ALA A 35 -13.57 18.56 7.19
N ALA A 36 -14.67 17.86 7.52
CA ALA A 36 -14.61 16.51 8.08
C ALA A 36 -13.97 15.48 7.13
N GLY A 37 -14.18 15.63 5.81
CA GLY A 37 -13.53 14.82 4.78
C GLY A 37 -12.03 15.07 4.69
N TRP A 38 -11.62 16.35 4.68
CA TRP A 38 -10.22 16.76 4.70
C TRP A 38 -9.50 16.33 5.98
N ALA A 39 -10.13 16.48 7.16
CA ALA A 39 -9.59 16.01 8.43
C ALA A 39 -9.28 14.51 8.39
N ARG A 40 -10.23 13.69 7.90
CA ARG A 40 -10.05 12.24 7.72
C ARG A 40 -8.87 11.92 6.82
N SER A 41 -8.76 12.58 5.67
CA SER A 41 -7.65 12.40 4.70
C SER A 41 -6.29 12.80 5.29
N LEU A 42 -6.22 13.92 6.01
CA LEU A 42 -5.01 14.40 6.68
C LEU A 42 -4.60 13.49 7.84
N HIS A 43 -5.54 12.99 8.66
CA HIS A 43 -5.24 11.99 9.68
C HIS A 43 -4.72 10.68 9.06
N GLY A 44 -5.31 10.23 7.93
CA GLY A 44 -4.81 9.10 7.16
C GLY A 44 -3.41 9.34 6.58
N PHE A 45 -3.08 10.55 6.15
CA PHE A 45 -1.71 10.90 5.74
C PHE A 45 -0.74 10.91 6.93
N ARG A 46 -1.12 11.49 8.08
CA ARG A 46 -0.32 11.46 9.32
C ARG A 46 -0.03 10.02 9.78
N ALA A 47 -1.00 9.11 9.65
CA ALA A 47 -0.80 7.70 9.95
C ALA A 47 0.28 7.05 9.06
N ARG A 48 0.31 7.37 7.76
CA ARG A 48 1.35 6.89 6.83
C ARG A 48 2.74 7.43 7.16
N LEU A 49 2.85 8.68 7.60
CA LEU A 49 4.12 9.27 8.06
C LEU A 49 4.65 8.57 9.32
N LYS A 50 3.77 8.27 10.30
CA LYS A 50 4.13 7.42 11.46
C LYS A 50 4.57 6.03 11.04
N TRP A 51 3.89 5.46 10.05
CA TRP A 51 4.18 4.12 9.54
C TRP A 51 5.58 4.04 8.91
N ARG A 52 6.04 5.07 8.18
CA ARG A 52 7.44 5.21 7.74
C ARG A 52 8.42 5.14 8.92
N ALA A 53 8.22 5.97 9.95
CA ALA A 53 9.12 6.03 11.11
C ALA A 53 9.21 4.68 11.85
N HIS A 54 8.07 4.01 12.06
CA HIS A 54 8.01 2.68 12.68
C HIS A 54 8.81 1.61 11.91
N ASN A 55 8.75 1.62 10.57
CA ASN A 55 9.47 0.64 9.76
C ASN A 55 10.97 0.93 9.67
N MET A 56 11.38 2.20 9.73
CA MET A 56 12.80 2.55 9.85
C MET A 56 13.37 2.04 11.18
N GLN A 57 12.71 2.33 12.30
CA GLN A 57 13.11 1.84 13.62
C GLN A 57 13.15 0.29 13.70
N LYS A 58 12.18 -0.39 13.07
CA LYS A 58 12.19 -1.87 12.99
C LYS A 58 13.40 -2.40 12.21
N PHE A 59 13.83 -1.69 11.17
CA PHE A 59 15.00 -2.08 10.37
C PHE A 59 16.31 -1.78 11.08
N GLU A 60 16.44 -0.64 11.75
CA GLU A 60 17.58 -0.31 12.62
C GLU A 60 17.81 -1.38 13.69
N ALA A 61 16.73 -1.92 14.27
CA ALA A 61 16.77 -3.01 15.24
C ALA A 61 16.97 -4.41 14.63
N SER A 62 16.88 -4.57 13.30
CA SER A 62 16.94 -5.88 12.62
C SER A 62 17.37 -5.73 11.14
N PRO A 63 18.62 -5.29 10.88
CA PRO A 63 19.08 -4.97 9.53
C PRO A 63 19.10 -6.20 8.61
N HIS A 64 19.32 -7.40 9.15
CA HIS A 64 19.27 -8.68 8.42
C HIS A 64 17.94 -8.94 7.68
N SER A 65 16.87 -8.20 7.97
CA SER A 65 15.61 -8.26 7.22
C SER A 65 15.72 -7.84 5.74
N GLU A 66 16.86 -7.32 5.28
CA GLU A 66 17.15 -7.16 3.84
C GLU A 66 17.58 -8.46 3.12
N VAL A 67 18.08 -9.44 3.88
CA VAL A 67 18.66 -10.70 3.37
C VAL A 67 17.86 -11.93 3.80
N GLU A 68 17.26 -11.91 4.98
CA GLU A 68 16.61 -13.05 5.64
C GLU A 68 15.11 -12.82 5.84
N ASN A 69 14.34 -13.91 6.02
CA ASN A 69 12.93 -13.79 6.33
C ASN A 69 12.73 -13.21 7.74
N LEU A 70 11.78 -12.29 7.88
CA LEU A 70 11.30 -11.78 9.18
C LEU A 70 10.83 -12.90 10.10
N VAL A 71 10.29 -13.99 9.53
CA VAL A 71 10.02 -15.25 10.23
C VAL A 71 10.88 -16.34 9.61
N ARG A 72 11.94 -16.74 10.31
CA ARG A 72 12.96 -17.70 9.84
C ARG A 72 12.40 -19.05 9.40
N GLY A 73 11.26 -19.49 9.92
CA GLY A 73 10.62 -20.73 9.48
C GLY A 73 10.13 -20.72 8.02
N TYR A 74 10.06 -19.56 7.35
CA TYR A 74 9.84 -19.47 5.90
C TYR A 74 11.14 -19.60 5.07
N ASP A 75 12.32 -19.75 5.66
CA ASP A 75 13.60 -19.89 4.92
C ASP A 75 13.59 -21.06 3.91
N ALA A 76 12.86 -22.13 4.22
CA ALA A 76 12.67 -23.27 3.33
C ALA A 76 11.51 -23.12 2.32
N LEU A 77 10.60 -22.14 2.48
CA LEU A 77 9.31 -22.04 1.78
C LEU A 77 9.42 -22.25 0.26
N ARG A 78 10.44 -21.65 -0.38
CA ARG A 78 10.59 -21.69 -1.83
C ARG A 78 11.25 -22.98 -2.32
N ARG A 79 12.10 -23.62 -1.51
CA ARG A 79 12.71 -24.92 -1.79
C ARG A 79 11.68 -26.06 -1.74
N LEU A 80 10.67 -25.93 -0.87
CA LEU A 80 9.63 -26.95 -0.66
C LEU A 80 8.71 -27.21 -1.86
N ARG A 81 8.55 -26.25 -2.79
CA ARG A 81 7.69 -26.46 -3.98
C ARG A 81 8.31 -27.45 -4.97
N GLY A 82 9.60 -27.30 -5.29
CA GLY A 82 10.28 -28.23 -6.20
C GLY A 82 10.18 -29.68 -5.73
N ALA A 83 10.41 -29.92 -4.43
CA ALA A 83 10.25 -31.25 -3.83
C ALA A 83 8.80 -31.78 -3.87
N ALA A 84 7.79 -30.91 -3.79
CA ALA A 84 6.38 -31.30 -3.79
C ALA A 84 5.83 -31.56 -5.20
N GLU A 85 6.24 -30.78 -6.20
CA GLU A 85 5.85 -30.99 -7.60
C GLU A 85 6.54 -32.24 -8.17
N ARG A 86 7.81 -32.50 -7.81
CA ARG A 86 8.51 -33.77 -8.10
C ARG A 86 7.81 -34.99 -7.50
N ALA A 87 7.39 -34.91 -6.23
CA ALA A 87 6.66 -36.02 -5.59
C ALA A 87 5.27 -36.29 -6.22
N GLN A 88 4.72 -35.36 -7.01
CA GLN A 88 3.46 -35.55 -7.73
C GLN A 88 3.67 -36.11 -9.15
N THR A 89 4.79 -35.81 -9.82
CA THR A 89 5.16 -36.49 -11.07
C THR A 89 5.58 -37.94 -10.81
N ASP A 90 6.44 -38.16 -9.81
CA ASP A 90 6.99 -39.49 -9.49
C ASP A 90 5.94 -40.47 -8.90
N GLY A 91 4.76 -39.95 -8.52
CA GLY A 91 3.60 -40.71 -8.06
C GLY A 91 2.61 -41.10 -9.16
N ALA A 92 2.77 -40.58 -10.39
CA ALA A 92 1.97 -40.97 -11.55
C ALA A 92 2.59 -42.15 -12.33
N GLU A 93 3.90 -42.40 -12.16
CA GLU A 93 4.66 -43.45 -12.82
C GLU A 93 5.21 -44.46 -11.78
N ARG A 94 4.37 -45.39 -11.29
CA ARG A 94 4.82 -46.52 -10.43
C ARG A 94 3.78 -47.62 -10.18
N GLU A 95 3.47 -48.42 -11.20
CA GLU A 95 3.14 -49.86 -11.01
C GLU A 95 3.86 -50.76 -12.03
N ASP A 96 5.02 -50.34 -12.54
CA ASP A 96 6.02 -51.28 -13.06
C ASP A 96 7.45 -50.72 -12.93
N GLU A 97 8.46 -51.53 -13.24
CA GLU A 97 9.89 -51.19 -13.22
C GLU A 97 10.50 -50.81 -11.84
N ARG A 98 10.66 -51.83 -10.99
CA ARG A 98 11.62 -51.81 -9.88
C ARG A 98 13.01 -52.34 -10.28
N ASP A 99 13.64 -51.76 -11.30
CA ASP A 99 15.11 -51.83 -11.45
C ASP A 99 15.72 -50.68 -12.29
N VAL A 100 15.79 -49.48 -11.72
CA VAL A 100 16.66 -48.41 -12.24
C VAL A 100 17.64 -47.98 -11.17
N SER A 101 18.92 -48.18 -11.45
CA SER A 101 20.03 -48.03 -10.51
C SER A 101 20.04 -46.68 -9.80
N ARG A 102 20.24 -46.72 -8.47
CA ARG A 102 20.32 -45.57 -7.55
C ARG A 102 21.39 -44.52 -7.92
N LYS A 103 22.30 -44.85 -8.86
CA LYS A 103 23.26 -43.91 -9.47
C LYS A 103 22.61 -42.92 -10.45
N CYS A 104 21.55 -43.30 -11.16
CA CYS A 104 20.90 -42.45 -12.15
C CYS A 104 19.94 -41.42 -11.53
N LEU A 105 19.35 -41.74 -10.37
CA LEU A 105 18.45 -40.84 -9.63
C LEU A 105 19.14 -39.54 -9.19
N GLY A 106 20.42 -39.59 -8.81
CA GLY A 106 21.21 -38.39 -8.47
C GLY A 106 21.34 -37.43 -9.65
N SER A 107 21.68 -37.95 -10.84
CA SER A 107 21.75 -37.14 -12.05
C SER A 107 20.40 -36.57 -12.50
N VAL A 108 19.30 -37.31 -12.34
CA VAL A 108 17.95 -36.82 -12.67
C VAL A 108 17.54 -35.68 -11.73
N GLN A 109 17.80 -35.80 -10.43
CA GLN A 109 17.48 -34.74 -9.48
C GLN A 109 18.33 -33.47 -9.70
N GLU A 110 19.64 -33.60 -9.96
CA GLU A 110 20.48 -32.46 -10.31
C GLU A 110 20.05 -31.76 -11.59
N VAL A 111 19.59 -32.51 -12.61
CA VAL A 111 19.06 -31.92 -13.85
C VAL A 111 17.76 -31.16 -13.58
N ALA A 112 16.81 -31.77 -12.84
CA ALA A 112 15.54 -31.12 -12.51
C ALA A 112 15.72 -29.84 -11.68
N GLU A 113 16.67 -29.81 -10.72
CA GLU A 113 16.97 -28.62 -9.93
C GLU A 113 17.59 -27.49 -10.79
N ARG A 114 18.47 -27.82 -11.75
CA ARG A 114 19.01 -26.86 -12.73
C ARG A 114 17.96 -26.35 -13.71
N GLU A 115 16.96 -27.15 -14.06
CA GLU A 115 15.82 -26.75 -14.88
C GLU A 115 14.86 -25.84 -14.12
N ASP A 116 14.54 -26.15 -12.85
CA ASP A 116 13.77 -25.28 -11.96
C ASP A 116 14.44 -23.89 -11.82
N GLU A 117 15.76 -23.84 -11.63
CA GLU A 117 16.51 -22.58 -11.55
C GLU A 117 16.51 -21.80 -12.87
N ARG A 118 16.66 -22.48 -14.01
CA ARG A 118 16.58 -21.86 -15.35
C ARG A 118 15.18 -21.30 -15.62
N ASN A 119 14.14 -22.05 -15.26
CA ASN A 119 12.75 -21.61 -15.35
C ASN A 119 12.47 -20.42 -14.43
N ALA A 120 13.01 -20.41 -13.21
CA ALA A 120 12.91 -19.27 -12.29
C ALA A 120 13.67 -18.03 -12.80
N ALA A 121 14.81 -18.20 -13.47
CA ALA A 121 15.54 -17.10 -14.12
C ALA A 121 14.72 -16.47 -15.26
N SER A 122 14.22 -17.30 -16.19
CA SER A 122 13.37 -16.84 -17.30
C SER A 122 12.09 -16.13 -16.81
N ARG A 123 11.40 -16.70 -15.81
CA ARG A 123 10.23 -16.06 -15.17
C ARG A 123 10.60 -14.72 -14.53
N PHE A 124 11.75 -14.63 -13.87
CA PHE A 124 12.22 -13.37 -13.29
C PHE A 124 12.52 -12.31 -14.36
N GLU A 125 13.17 -12.68 -15.47
CA GLU A 125 13.48 -11.75 -16.57
C GLU A 125 12.21 -11.24 -17.24
N ALA A 126 11.26 -12.12 -17.55
CA ALA A 126 9.95 -11.75 -18.08
C ALA A 126 9.19 -10.79 -17.15
N TRP A 127 9.30 -10.96 -15.82
CA TRP A 127 8.75 -10.02 -14.84
C TRP A 127 9.52 -8.70 -14.79
N ALA A 128 10.84 -8.77 -14.69
CA ALA A 128 11.75 -7.64 -14.57
C ALA A 128 11.60 -6.63 -15.71
N GLU A 129 11.27 -7.12 -16.90
CA GLU A 129 11.18 -6.35 -18.15
C GLU A 129 9.74 -6.12 -18.63
N GLY A 130 8.73 -6.62 -17.91
CA GLY A 130 7.31 -6.42 -18.26
C GLY A 130 6.89 -7.15 -19.54
N ARG A 131 7.17 -8.45 -19.59
CA ARG A 131 6.76 -9.42 -20.63
C ARG A 131 6.15 -10.70 -20.04
N THR A 132 5.40 -10.57 -18.95
CA THR A 132 4.73 -11.70 -18.26
C THR A 132 3.48 -12.19 -18.98
N GLY A 133 2.93 -11.41 -19.91
CA GLY A 133 1.65 -11.70 -20.56
C GLY A 133 0.42 -11.32 -19.72
N TYR A 134 0.64 -10.65 -18.57
CA TYR A 134 -0.40 -10.08 -17.70
C TYR A 134 -0.37 -8.54 -17.80
N PRO A 135 -1.30 -7.90 -18.55
CA PRO A 135 -1.12 -6.52 -18.99
C PRO A 135 -0.93 -5.47 -17.89
N LEU A 136 -1.64 -5.56 -16.76
CA LEU A 136 -1.43 -4.63 -15.64
C LEU A 136 -0.08 -4.83 -14.95
N VAL A 137 0.42 -6.08 -14.86
CA VAL A 137 1.75 -6.37 -14.29
C VAL A 137 2.83 -5.81 -15.20
N ASP A 138 2.72 -6.06 -16.50
CA ASP A 138 3.66 -5.59 -17.51
C ASP A 138 3.67 -4.06 -17.60
N ALA A 139 2.50 -3.43 -17.56
CA ALA A 139 2.37 -1.98 -17.47
C ALA A 139 3.06 -1.41 -16.21
N CYS A 140 2.90 -2.05 -15.05
CA CYS A 140 3.58 -1.62 -13.81
C CYS A 140 5.10 -1.77 -13.91
N MET A 141 5.60 -2.87 -14.48
CA MET A 141 7.03 -3.13 -14.59
C MET A 141 7.70 -2.21 -15.62
N ARG A 142 7.05 -1.91 -16.74
CA ARG A 142 7.52 -0.90 -17.71
C ARG A 142 7.47 0.51 -17.12
N CYS A 143 6.40 0.86 -16.41
CA CYS A 143 6.25 2.13 -15.69
C CYS A 143 7.37 2.35 -14.67
N VAL A 144 7.71 1.36 -13.83
CA VAL A 144 8.79 1.51 -12.84
C VAL A 144 10.17 1.55 -13.48
N ASN A 145 10.39 0.82 -14.57
CA ASN A 145 11.66 0.85 -15.30
C ASN A 145 11.91 2.22 -15.97
N ALA A 146 10.85 2.92 -16.41
CA ALA A 146 10.95 4.23 -17.05
C ALA A 146 10.91 5.43 -16.08
N THR A 147 10.11 5.35 -14.99
CA THR A 147 9.85 6.50 -14.08
C THR A 147 10.44 6.33 -12.69
N GLY A 148 10.84 5.12 -12.33
CA GLY A 148 11.27 4.77 -10.99
C GLY A 148 10.20 4.90 -9.89
N TRP A 149 8.91 5.00 -10.23
CA TRP A 149 7.86 5.16 -9.21
C TRP A 149 6.59 4.35 -9.49
N LEU A 150 6.05 3.71 -8.45
CA LEU A 150 4.74 3.06 -8.47
C LEU A 150 3.89 3.42 -7.26
N THR A 151 2.56 3.40 -7.44
CA THR A 151 1.61 3.50 -6.33
C THR A 151 1.76 2.29 -5.40
N PHE A 152 1.34 2.43 -4.13
CA PHE A 152 1.38 1.33 -3.17
C PHE A 152 0.72 0.05 -3.70
N ARG A 153 -0.49 0.14 -4.27
CA ARG A 153 -1.22 -1.01 -4.81
C ARG A 153 -0.47 -1.68 -5.97
N MET A 154 0.14 -0.89 -6.86
CA MET A 154 0.97 -1.40 -7.94
C MET A 154 2.23 -2.13 -7.42
N ARG A 155 2.89 -1.60 -6.38
CA ARG A 155 4.01 -2.28 -5.71
C ARG A 155 3.57 -3.61 -5.09
N CYS A 156 2.42 -3.64 -4.40
CA CYS A 156 1.85 -4.88 -3.86
C CYS A 156 1.56 -5.91 -4.96
N LEU A 157 0.95 -5.48 -6.08
CA LEU A 157 0.65 -6.34 -7.22
C LEU A 157 1.91 -7.00 -7.79
N VAL A 158 2.94 -6.22 -8.15
CA VAL A 158 4.14 -6.80 -8.81
C VAL A 158 4.94 -7.72 -7.88
N VAL A 159 4.99 -7.43 -6.58
CA VAL A 159 5.65 -8.30 -5.59
C VAL A 159 4.83 -9.58 -5.36
N SER A 160 3.51 -9.46 -5.20
CA SER A 160 2.60 -10.60 -5.03
C SER A 160 2.65 -11.53 -6.26
N PHE A 161 2.66 -10.96 -7.47
CA PHE A 161 2.80 -11.74 -8.70
C PHE A 161 4.14 -12.50 -8.74
N ALA A 162 5.26 -11.83 -8.49
CA ALA A 162 6.57 -12.47 -8.42
C ALA A 162 6.64 -13.59 -7.38
N CYS A 163 6.09 -13.37 -6.18
CA CYS A 163 6.20 -14.31 -5.07
C CYS A 163 5.20 -15.47 -5.13
N TYR A 164 4.05 -15.34 -5.81
CA TYR A 164 3.03 -16.39 -5.83
C TYR A 164 2.79 -16.98 -7.20
N HIS A 165 2.68 -16.16 -8.25
CA HIS A 165 2.44 -16.65 -9.60
C HIS A 165 3.72 -17.26 -10.18
N LEU A 166 4.84 -16.53 -10.05
CA LEU A 166 6.14 -16.96 -10.56
C LEU A 166 6.95 -17.78 -9.54
N TRP A 167 6.48 -17.81 -8.29
CA TRP A 167 7.09 -18.52 -7.16
C TRP A 167 8.55 -18.13 -6.82
N LEU A 168 8.93 -16.90 -7.15
CA LEU A 168 10.29 -16.40 -6.93
C LEU A 168 10.53 -16.11 -5.44
N HIS A 169 11.78 -16.31 -4.99
CA HIS A 169 12.19 -15.85 -3.66
C HIS A 169 12.19 -14.32 -3.61
N TRP A 170 11.47 -13.74 -2.65
CA TRP A 170 11.16 -12.30 -2.55
C TRP A 170 12.37 -11.38 -2.68
N ARG A 171 13.54 -11.82 -2.21
CA ARG A 171 14.78 -11.02 -2.22
C ARG A 171 15.23 -10.61 -3.64
N ARG A 172 15.08 -11.47 -4.65
CA ARG A 172 15.50 -11.14 -6.03
C ARG A 172 14.61 -10.03 -6.64
N PRO A 173 13.26 -10.12 -6.59
CA PRO A 173 12.36 -8.99 -6.85
C PRO A 173 12.61 -7.75 -5.98
N ALA A 174 12.92 -7.91 -4.68
CA ALA A 174 13.19 -6.79 -3.78
C ALA A 174 14.40 -5.97 -4.24
N VAL A 175 15.54 -6.63 -4.49
CA VAL A 175 16.78 -5.99 -4.93
C VAL A 175 16.62 -5.38 -6.32
N TRP A 176 15.84 -6.02 -7.22
CA TRP A 176 15.50 -5.42 -8.52
C TRP A 176 14.75 -4.09 -8.33
N LEU A 177 13.63 -4.10 -7.61
CA LEU A 177 12.80 -2.91 -7.41
C LEU A 177 13.53 -1.80 -6.64
N ALA A 178 14.37 -2.15 -5.66
CA ALA A 178 15.21 -1.19 -4.94
C ALA A 178 16.12 -0.38 -5.88
N ARG A 179 16.66 -1.02 -6.93
CA ARG A 179 17.49 -0.38 -7.98
C ARG A 179 16.69 0.43 -9.02
N ARG A 180 15.37 0.53 -8.89
CA ARG A 180 14.51 1.37 -9.75
C ARG A 180 13.79 2.45 -8.97
N PHE A 181 13.44 2.20 -7.70
CA PHE A 181 12.67 3.16 -6.92
C PHE A 181 13.46 4.43 -6.58
N VAL A 182 13.03 5.57 -7.12
CA VAL A 182 13.54 6.91 -6.74
C VAL A 182 13.22 7.30 -5.30
N ASP A 183 12.37 6.51 -4.63
CA ASP A 183 12.00 6.63 -3.22
C ASP A 183 12.32 5.36 -2.41
N PHE A 184 13.39 4.64 -2.80
CA PHE A 184 13.88 3.49 -2.05
C PHE A 184 14.34 3.90 -0.65
N GLU A 185 13.76 3.27 0.36
CA GLU A 185 14.23 3.30 1.75
C GLU A 185 14.22 1.87 2.30
N PRO A 186 15.36 1.33 2.80
CA PRO A 186 15.49 -0.09 3.08
C PRO A 186 14.48 -0.58 4.13
N GLY A 187 14.29 0.17 5.22
CA GLY A 187 13.40 -0.24 6.30
C GLY A 187 11.92 -0.30 5.91
N ILE A 188 11.49 0.52 4.95
CA ILE A 188 10.14 0.45 4.37
C ILE A 188 10.06 -0.67 3.31
N HIS A 189 11.07 -0.74 2.44
CA HIS A 189 11.03 -1.55 1.24
C HIS A 189 11.05 -3.05 1.56
N PHE A 190 12.04 -3.51 2.33
CA PHE A 190 12.19 -4.94 2.60
C PHE A 190 11.04 -5.47 3.47
N SER A 191 10.65 -4.73 4.50
CA SER A 191 9.50 -5.07 5.34
C SER A 191 8.21 -5.17 4.53
N GLN A 192 7.94 -4.25 3.59
CA GLN A 192 6.79 -4.35 2.70
C GLN A 192 6.88 -5.51 1.72
N VAL A 193 8.03 -5.74 1.08
CA VAL A 193 8.19 -6.86 0.16
C VAL A 193 7.90 -8.18 0.87
N GLN A 194 8.44 -8.39 2.08
CA GLN A 194 8.19 -9.59 2.87
C GLN A 194 6.73 -9.74 3.34
N MET A 195 6.05 -8.64 3.70
CA MET A 195 4.61 -8.69 3.98
C MET A 195 3.80 -9.12 2.75
N GLN A 196 4.13 -8.62 1.54
CA GLN A 196 3.43 -9.03 0.31
C GLN A 196 3.82 -10.45 -0.15
N ALA A 197 5.03 -10.90 0.18
CA ALA A 197 5.52 -12.27 -0.08
C ALA A 197 4.96 -13.34 0.88
N GLY A 198 4.29 -12.92 1.96
CA GLY A 198 3.70 -13.80 2.96
C GLY A 198 4.70 -14.39 3.96
N THR A 199 5.92 -13.82 4.04
CA THR A 199 7.01 -14.29 4.91
C THR A 199 7.19 -13.48 6.19
N ALA A 200 6.25 -12.56 6.46
CA ALA A 200 6.19 -11.75 7.67
C ALA A 200 5.17 -12.28 8.69
N GLU A 201 5.37 -11.95 9.97
CA GLU A 201 4.50 -12.36 11.08
C GLU A 201 3.04 -11.95 10.89
N PHE A 202 2.12 -12.87 11.20
CA PHE A 202 0.67 -12.67 11.23
C PHE A 202 0.02 -12.12 9.95
N VAL A 203 0.73 -12.08 8.82
CA VAL A 203 0.15 -11.66 7.54
C VAL A 203 -0.68 -12.80 6.95
N GLU A 204 -1.91 -12.48 6.58
CA GLU A 204 -2.76 -13.34 5.76
C GLU A 204 -2.26 -13.33 4.30
N MET A 205 -2.33 -14.48 3.63
CA MET A 205 -1.90 -14.64 2.24
C MET A 205 -2.67 -13.68 1.31
N ARG A 206 -1.99 -12.63 0.83
CA ARG A 206 -2.54 -11.62 -0.10
C ARG A 206 -2.06 -11.85 -1.52
N VAL A 207 -2.67 -12.81 -2.20
CA VAL A 207 -2.49 -12.99 -3.65
C VAL A 207 -3.47 -12.10 -4.39
N TYR A 208 -2.93 -11.19 -5.22
CA TYR A 208 -3.76 -10.38 -6.11
C TYR A 208 -4.06 -11.19 -7.38
N ASN A 209 -5.32 -11.23 -7.82
CA ASN A 209 -5.68 -11.69 -9.17
C ASN A 209 -5.38 -10.54 -10.15
N PRO A 210 -4.41 -10.67 -11.08
CA PRO A 210 -3.99 -9.56 -11.91
C PRO A 210 -5.06 -9.10 -12.90
N GLN A 211 -5.87 -10.03 -13.42
CA GLN A 211 -6.93 -9.74 -14.39
C GLN A 211 -8.06 -8.92 -13.75
N LYS A 212 -8.49 -9.32 -12.54
CA LYS A 212 -9.45 -8.58 -11.73
C LYS A 212 -8.91 -7.20 -11.34
N GLN A 213 -7.63 -7.09 -10.98
CA GLN A 213 -7.02 -5.79 -10.72
C GLN A 213 -6.95 -4.90 -11.97
N ALA A 214 -6.72 -5.46 -13.17
CA ALA A 214 -6.82 -4.70 -14.41
C ALA A 214 -8.21 -4.11 -14.57
N THR A 215 -9.27 -4.92 -14.52
CA THR A 215 -10.65 -4.46 -14.69
C THR A 215 -11.10 -3.48 -13.59
N GLU A 216 -10.70 -3.68 -12.33
CA GLU A 216 -11.13 -2.82 -11.21
C GLU A 216 -10.34 -1.52 -11.07
N GLN A 217 -9.09 -1.47 -11.53
CA GLN A 217 -8.17 -0.33 -11.30
C GLN A 217 -7.83 0.45 -12.57
N ASP A 218 -8.07 -0.15 -13.74
CA ASP A 218 -7.87 0.46 -15.05
C ASP A 218 -9.04 0.07 -15.99
N PRO A 219 -10.30 0.46 -15.66
CA PRO A 219 -11.50 -0.05 -16.32
C PRO A 219 -11.59 0.30 -17.82
N GLU A 220 -10.93 1.38 -18.26
CA GLU A 220 -10.83 1.77 -19.67
C GLU A 220 -9.51 1.31 -20.33
N GLY A 221 -8.56 0.82 -19.54
CA GLY A 221 -7.26 0.37 -19.98
C GLY A 221 -6.25 1.50 -20.24
N VAL A 222 -6.50 2.73 -19.81
CA VAL A 222 -5.65 3.89 -20.14
C VAL A 222 -4.23 3.73 -19.59
N PHE A 223 -4.03 3.08 -18.43
CA PHE A 223 -2.70 2.84 -17.88
C PHE A 223 -1.99 1.72 -18.65
N ILE A 224 -2.70 0.63 -18.93
CA ILE A 224 -2.20 -0.50 -19.73
C ILE A 224 -1.81 -0.04 -21.13
N ARG A 225 -2.68 0.69 -21.84
CA ARG A 225 -2.43 1.19 -23.20
C ARG A 225 -1.24 2.15 -23.27
N ARG A 226 -1.00 2.95 -22.22
CA ARG A 226 0.15 3.87 -22.13
C ARG A 226 1.48 3.12 -21.98
N TRP A 227 1.53 2.11 -21.13
CA TRP A 227 2.78 1.40 -20.80
C TRP A 227 3.02 0.14 -21.61
N VAL A 228 1.97 -0.41 -22.24
CA VAL A 228 1.99 -1.58 -23.13
C VAL A 228 1.35 -1.17 -24.46
N PRO A 229 2.03 -0.31 -25.26
CA PRO A 229 1.46 0.30 -26.46
C PRO A 229 1.10 -0.71 -27.55
N GLU A 230 1.67 -1.92 -27.55
CA GLU A 230 1.25 -3.01 -28.43
C GLU A 230 -0.19 -3.49 -28.14
N LEU A 231 -0.72 -3.22 -26.95
CA LEU A 231 -2.13 -3.48 -26.59
C LEU A 231 -3.05 -2.27 -26.80
N SER A 232 -2.51 -1.13 -27.28
CA SER A 232 -3.24 0.14 -27.41
C SER A 232 -4.54 0.05 -28.22
N ARG A 233 -4.62 -0.87 -29.18
CA ARG A 233 -5.78 -1.06 -30.09
C ARG A 233 -6.78 -2.12 -29.65
N LEU A 234 -6.52 -2.87 -28.58
CA LEU A 234 -7.43 -3.95 -28.15
C LEU A 234 -8.77 -3.39 -27.63
N PRO A 235 -9.91 -4.05 -27.92
CA PRO A 235 -11.16 -3.82 -27.21
C PRO A 235 -10.95 -4.00 -25.71
N THR A 236 -11.46 -3.07 -24.89
CA THR A 236 -11.24 -3.06 -23.43
C THR A 236 -11.65 -4.37 -22.75
N ARG A 237 -12.70 -5.05 -23.26
CA ARG A 237 -13.12 -6.41 -22.81
C ARG A 237 -12.01 -7.46 -22.81
N TRP A 238 -10.99 -7.30 -23.66
CA TRP A 238 -9.88 -8.23 -23.80
C TRP A 238 -8.60 -7.77 -23.08
N LEU A 239 -8.52 -6.55 -22.53
CA LEU A 239 -7.29 -6.04 -21.94
C LEU A 239 -6.86 -6.73 -20.64
N SER A 240 -7.78 -7.33 -19.89
CA SER A 240 -7.43 -8.14 -18.71
C SER A 240 -6.92 -9.54 -19.09
N GLU A 241 -7.37 -10.07 -20.22
CA GLU A 241 -7.10 -11.45 -20.70
C GLU A 241 -6.86 -11.51 -22.22
N PRO A 242 -5.82 -10.84 -22.76
CA PRO A 242 -5.63 -10.70 -24.20
C PRO A 242 -5.40 -12.06 -24.89
N HIS A 243 -4.86 -13.03 -24.17
CA HIS A 243 -4.65 -14.40 -24.64
C HIS A 243 -5.95 -15.18 -24.93
N ARG A 244 -7.11 -14.72 -24.45
CA ARG A 244 -8.43 -15.30 -24.74
C ARG A 244 -9.12 -14.67 -25.95
N MET A 245 -8.55 -13.59 -26.49
CA MET A 245 -9.07 -12.90 -27.67
C MET A 245 -8.98 -13.82 -28.91
N PRO A 246 -10.06 -14.01 -29.69
CA PRO A 246 -10.02 -14.82 -30.91
C PRO A 246 -8.97 -14.35 -31.91
N LEU A 247 -8.43 -15.26 -32.73
CA LEU A 247 -7.42 -14.92 -33.74
C LEU A 247 -7.90 -13.90 -34.78
N ALA A 248 -9.21 -13.84 -35.05
CA ALA A 248 -9.81 -12.81 -35.90
C ALA A 248 -9.71 -11.41 -35.25
N ASP A 249 -10.12 -11.27 -33.99
CA ASP A 249 -9.97 -10.04 -33.21
C ASP A 249 -8.49 -9.62 -33.09
N GLN A 250 -7.58 -10.57 -32.83
CA GLN A 250 -6.12 -10.33 -32.77
C GLN A 250 -5.59 -9.71 -34.08
N ARG A 251 -5.97 -10.28 -35.24
CA ARG A 251 -5.59 -9.77 -36.56
C ARG A 251 -6.19 -8.39 -36.82
N ALA A 252 -7.47 -8.20 -36.52
CA ALA A 252 -8.17 -6.92 -36.70
C ALA A 252 -7.55 -5.78 -35.87
N CYS A 253 -7.06 -6.08 -34.66
CA CYS A 253 -6.40 -5.09 -33.80
C CYS A 253 -4.91 -4.89 -34.12
N GLY A 254 -4.31 -5.73 -34.98
CA GLY A 254 -2.88 -5.72 -35.29
C GLY A 254 -1.98 -6.23 -34.15
N CYS A 255 -2.52 -7.05 -33.24
CA CYS A 255 -1.78 -7.59 -32.09
C CYS A 255 -2.03 -9.09 -31.93
N THR A 256 -1.08 -9.91 -32.39
CA THR A 256 -1.09 -11.37 -32.26
C THR A 256 -0.39 -11.79 -30.97
N ILE A 257 -1.08 -12.57 -30.13
CA ILE A 257 -0.57 -12.98 -28.82
C ILE A 257 0.37 -14.18 -28.97
N GLY A 258 1.57 -14.05 -28.40
CA GLY A 258 2.73 -14.88 -28.67
C GLY A 258 3.69 -14.31 -29.72
N VAL A 259 3.34 -13.19 -30.38
CA VAL A 259 4.20 -12.51 -31.37
C VAL A 259 4.40 -11.03 -31.00
N ASN A 260 3.33 -10.24 -30.98
CA ASN A 260 3.39 -8.81 -30.65
C ASN A 260 3.37 -8.57 -29.13
N TYR A 261 2.64 -9.39 -28.38
CA TYR A 261 2.57 -9.38 -26.93
C TYR A 261 2.67 -10.83 -26.41
N PRO A 262 3.44 -11.13 -25.35
CA PRO A 262 3.67 -12.51 -24.90
C PRO A 262 2.40 -13.22 -24.42
N LYS A 263 2.40 -14.55 -24.52
CA LYS A 263 1.44 -15.41 -23.81
C LYS A 263 1.73 -15.35 -22.29
N PRO A 264 0.73 -15.59 -21.42
CA PRO A 264 0.94 -15.67 -19.98
C PRO A 264 2.05 -16.66 -19.61
N VAL A 265 3.06 -16.20 -18.88
CA VAL A 265 4.23 -17.04 -18.49
C VAL A 265 3.88 -18.14 -17.49
N VAL A 266 2.72 -18.04 -16.85
CA VAL A 266 2.09 -19.04 -15.98
C VAL A 266 0.57 -18.89 -16.09
N ASP A 267 -0.19 -19.95 -15.90
CA ASP A 267 -1.64 -19.86 -15.67
C ASP A 267 -1.93 -19.37 -14.24
N HIS A 268 -2.96 -18.54 -14.08
CA HIS A 268 -3.31 -17.93 -12.80
C HIS A 268 -3.87 -18.96 -11.80
N ALA A 269 -4.74 -19.86 -12.25
CA ALA A 269 -5.47 -20.76 -11.36
C ALA A 269 -4.56 -21.82 -10.73
N SER A 270 -3.76 -22.49 -11.55
CA SER A 270 -2.74 -23.46 -11.13
C SER A 270 -1.67 -22.83 -10.24
N ALA A 271 -1.14 -21.65 -10.62
CA ALA A 271 -0.13 -20.97 -9.81
C ALA A 271 -0.68 -20.50 -8.45
N TYR A 272 -1.91 -19.99 -8.40
CA TYR A 272 -2.59 -19.66 -7.14
C TYR A 272 -2.78 -20.89 -6.25
N ALA A 273 -3.25 -22.01 -6.81
CA ALA A 273 -3.50 -23.24 -6.08
C ALA A 273 -2.20 -23.84 -5.49
N SER A 274 -1.15 -23.96 -6.31
CA SER A 274 0.18 -24.43 -5.88
C SER A 274 0.77 -23.51 -4.80
N ALA A 275 0.68 -22.19 -4.98
CA ALA A 275 1.17 -21.22 -4.01
C ALA A 275 0.45 -21.30 -2.65
N LYS A 276 -0.88 -21.45 -2.67
CA LYS A 276 -1.71 -21.62 -1.48
C LYS A 276 -1.35 -22.89 -0.72
N HIS A 277 -1.20 -24.01 -1.43
CA HIS A 277 -0.87 -25.31 -0.85
C HIS A 277 0.51 -25.29 -0.17
N ALA A 278 1.54 -24.77 -0.86
CA ALA A 278 2.89 -24.68 -0.29
C ALA A 278 2.98 -23.76 0.94
N LEU A 279 2.24 -22.64 0.97
CA LEU A 279 2.13 -21.77 2.14
C LEU A 279 1.40 -22.44 3.31
N MET A 280 0.34 -23.21 3.05
CA MET A 280 -0.38 -23.96 4.09
C MET A 280 0.55 -24.99 4.75
N ARG A 281 1.22 -25.83 3.94
CA ARG A 281 2.19 -26.81 4.45
C ARG A 281 3.33 -26.19 5.25
N ALA A 282 3.86 -25.03 4.81
CA ALA A 282 4.89 -24.32 5.58
C ALA A 282 4.37 -23.81 6.93
N ARG A 283 3.13 -23.33 7.00
CA ARG A 283 2.49 -22.86 8.25
C ARG A 283 2.22 -24.02 9.20
N GLU A 284 1.76 -25.15 8.69
CA GLU A 284 1.57 -26.40 9.44
C GLU A 284 2.89 -26.93 10.01
N ALA A 285 3.96 -26.97 9.20
CA ALA A 285 5.30 -27.38 9.65
C ALA A 285 5.90 -26.47 10.74
N MET A 286 5.48 -25.19 10.79
CA MET A 286 5.84 -24.25 11.86
C MET A 286 4.90 -24.29 13.08
N GLY A 287 3.90 -25.18 13.11
CA GLY A 287 2.92 -25.25 14.19
C GLY A 287 1.95 -24.07 14.25
N PHE A 288 1.86 -23.24 13.20
CA PHE A 288 0.82 -22.21 13.14
C PHE A 288 -0.54 -22.87 12.89
N PRO A 289 -1.57 -22.60 13.70
CA PRO A 289 -2.89 -23.18 13.49
C PRO A 289 -3.42 -22.83 12.09
N GLY A 290 -3.86 -23.87 11.36
CA GLY A 290 -4.54 -23.71 10.08
C GLY A 290 -5.76 -22.80 10.21
N ALA A 291 -6.19 -22.18 9.10
CA ALA A 291 -7.19 -21.11 9.13
C ALA A 291 -8.53 -21.51 9.81
N GLY A 292 -8.90 -22.80 9.80
CA GLY A 292 -10.08 -23.33 10.48
C GLY A 292 -9.91 -23.65 11.97
N ALA A 293 -8.67 -23.75 12.49
CA ALA A 293 -8.42 -24.08 13.91
C ALA A 293 -8.62 -22.88 14.86
N ARG A 294 -8.72 -21.65 14.32
CA ARG A 294 -9.26 -20.51 15.05
C ARG A 294 -10.78 -20.63 15.19
N LYS A 295 -11.22 -21.50 16.13
CA LYS A 295 -12.44 -21.20 16.91
C LYS A 295 -12.35 -19.73 17.36
N ARG A 296 -13.50 -19.06 17.55
CA ARG A 296 -13.61 -17.71 18.12
C ARG A 296 -13.07 -17.67 19.56
N ALA A 297 -11.75 -17.76 19.73
CA ALA A 297 -11.08 -17.03 20.80
C ALA A 297 -11.45 -15.57 20.55
N ALA A 298 -12.20 -14.98 21.48
CA ALA A 298 -12.52 -13.56 21.42
C ALA A 298 -11.20 -12.81 21.20
N ALA A 299 -11.14 -11.98 20.16
CA ALA A 299 -9.96 -11.17 19.95
C ALA A 299 -9.68 -10.42 21.25
N PRO A 300 -8.43 -10.41 21.76
CA PRO A 300 -8.10 -9.55 22.89
C PRO A 300 -8.60 -8.16 22.53
N ALA A 301 -9.44 -7.59 23.39
CA ALA A 301 -10.26 -6.43 23.04
C ALA A 301 -9.38 -5.38 22.37
N ALA A 302 -9.72 -5.01 21.13
CA ALA A 302 -8.94 -4.02 20.40
C ALA A 302 -8.76 -2.80 21.31
N PRO A 303 -7.53 -2.24 21.44
CA PRO A 303 -7.27 -1.12 22.33
C PRO A 303 -8.31 -0.04 22.05
N ALA A 304 -9.08 0.29 23.08
CA ALA A 304 -10.46 0.75 22.94
C ALA A 304 -10.66 1.65 21.72
N SER A 305 -11.48 1.19 20.77
CA SER A 305 -11.84 1.98 19.59
C SER A 305 -12.24 3.37 20.08
N GLN A 306 -11.63 4.41 19.49
CA GLN A 306 -11.89 5.80 19.87
C GLN A 306 -13.40 6.00 20.01
N PRO A 307 -13.88 6.61 21.12
CA PRO A 307 -15.30 6.66 21.42
C PRO A 307 -16.07 7.21 20.23
N ASP A 308 -17.20 6.57 19.92
CA ASP A 308 -18.07 6.93 18.80
C ASP A 308 -18.27 8.45 18.72
N VAL A 309 -18.36 8.99 17.50
CA VAL A 309 -18.49 10.42 17.25
C VAL A 309 -19.69 11.02 17.99
N ARG A 310 -20.79 10.26 18.16
CA ARG A 310 -21.92 10.66 19.02
C ARG A 310 -21.57 10.77 20.50
N THR A 311 -20.68 9.91 21.00
CA THR A 311 -20.17 9.95 22.39
C THR A 311 -19.18 11.09 22.60
N MET A 312 -18.28 11.34 21.64
CA MET A 312 -17.40 12.53 21.68
C MET A 312 -18.18 13.85 21.63
N LEU A 313 -19.18 13.97 20.74
CA LEU A 313 -19.99 15.19 20.63
C LEU A 313 -20.80 15.49 21.91
N ARG A 314 -21.26 14.46 22.63
CA ARG A 314 -21.92 14.63 23.94
C ARG A 314 -20.96 15.10 25.04
N ALA A 315 -19.69 14.71 24.99
CA ALA A 315 -18.68 15.15 25.95
C ALA A 315 -18.22 16.60 25.73
N VAL A 316 -18.27 17.10 24.49
CA VAL A 316 -17.93 18.50 24.15
C VAL A 316 -19.06 19.49 24.49
N ALA A 317 -20.31 19.01 24.58
CA ALA A 317 -21.48 19.84 24.90
C ALA A 317 -21.82 19.90 26.41
N ALA A 318 -21.08 19.20 27.28
CA ALA A 318 -21.30 19.25 28.72
C ALA A 318 -20.66 20.53 29.32
N PRO A 319 -21.40 21.34 30.13
CA PRO A 319 -20.80 22.48 30.80
C PRO A 319 -19.64 22.07 31.70
N LEU A 320 -18.57 22.86 31.72
CA LEU A 320 -17.42 22.67 32.61
C LEU A 320 -17.82 22.95 34.06
N VAL A 321 -18.49 21.99 34.71
CA VAL A 321 -18.77 22.01 36.14
C VAL A 321 -17.45 21.85 36.88
N ASN A 322 -16.96 22.97 37.42
CA ASN A 322 -15.67 23.08 38.08
C ASN A 322 -15.67 22.36 39.44
N LYS A 323 -15.54 21.03 39.42
CA LYS A 323 -15.48 20.18 40.62
C LYS A 323 -14.16 20.41 41.36
N ARG A 324 -14.18 21.34 42.33
CA ARG A 324 -13.18 21.37 43.41
C ARG A 324 -13.09 19.98 44.07
N PRO A 325 -11.90 19.52 44.48
CA PRO A 325 -11.74 18.20 45.08
C PRO A 325 -12.51 18.12 46.40
N ARG A 326 -13.33 17.08 46.56
CA ARG A 326 -13.94 16.75 47.86
C ARG A 326 -12.83 16.31 48.80
N ARG A 327 -12.59 17.09 49.87
CA ARG A 327 -11.88 16.59 51.05
C ARG A 327 -12.73 15.48 51.70
N GLY A 328 -12.06 14.50 52.29
CA GLY A 328 -12.71 13.29 52.80
C GLY A 328 -13.66 13.55 53.96
N ASP A 329 -14.70 12.73 54.06
CA ASP A 329 -15.56 12.67 55.24
C ASP A 329 -14.83 11.98 56.40
N SER A 330 -14.44 12.79 57.39
CA SER A 330 -14.15 12.34 58.75
C SER A 330 -14.67 13.39 59.73
N ARG A 331 -15.85 13.16 60.30
CA ARG A 331 -16.33 13.80 61.55
C ARG A 331 -15.33 13.49 62.69
N PRO A 332 -15.26 14.27 63.80
CA PRO A 332 -16.33 15.10 64.43
C PRO A 332 -15.80 16.48 64.92
N PRO A 333 -16.32 17.16 65.99
CA PRO A 333 -17.71 17.40 66.45
C PRO A 333 -18.08 18.92 66.44
N ALA A 334 -19.15 19.27 67.15
CA ALA A 334 -19.96 20.50 67.16
C ALA A 334 -19.37 21.82 67.76
N ALA A 335 -20.22 22.87 67.67
CA ALA A 335 -20.29 24.15 68.43
C ALA A 335 -19.65 25.42 67.82
N GLY A 336 -20.36 26.55 67.94
CA GLY A 336 -19.93 27.91 67.54
C GLY A 336 -21.06 28.75 66.90
N GLU A 337 -21.40 29.90 67.51
CA GLU A 337 -22.55 30.76 67.15
C GLU A 337 -22.15 32.01 66.30
N ALA A 338 -23.06 33.00 66.23
CA ALA A 338 -22.99 34.33 65.57
C ALA A 338 -23.34 34.35 64.06
N GLN A 339 -24.45 34.98 63.59
CA GLN A 339 -24.78 36.43 63.56
C GLN A 339 -23.88 37.25 62.61
N ALA A 340 -24.32 38.27 61.87
CA ALA A 340 -25.65 38.76 61.41
C ALA A 340 -25.43 39.90 60.38
N SER A 341 -26.50 40.46 59.79
CA SER A 341 -26.56 41.69 58.94
C SER A 341 -25.80 41.63 57.59
N SER A 342 -26.37 41.91 56.41
CA SER A 342 -27.27 42.97 55.91
C SER A 342 -26.58 44.26 55.47
N HIS A 343 -26.60 44.52 54.15
CA HIS A 343 -27.14 45.79 53.61
C HIS A 343 -27.42 45.70 52.10
N ALA A 344 -28.34 46.54 51.64
CA ALA A 344 -28.75 46.63 50.23
C ALA A 344 -28.73 48.09 49.75
N ALA A 345 -28.31 48.29 48.49
CA ALA A 345 -28.62 49.43 47.62
C ALA A 345 -28.33 48.95 46.18
N ARG A 346 -29.26 48.89 45.21
CA ARG A 346 -30.21 49.85 44.62
C ARG A 346 -29.58 50.93 43.71
N CYS A 347 -30.14 51.00 42.50
CA CYS A 347 -30.21 52.15 41.57
C CYS A 347 -28.90 52.55 40.81
N ALA A 348 -28.95 53.07 39.58
CA ALA A 348 -30.02 53.10 38.55
C ALA A 348 -29.48 53.50 37.15
N SER A 349 -30.25 53.13 36.09
CA SER A 349 -30.71 53.94 34.91
C SER A 349 -29.76 54.63 33.90
N GLY A 350 -30.21 54.66 32.63
CA GLY A 350 -29.73 55.53 31.54
C GLY A 350 -29.02 54.75 30.41
N ASP A 351 -29.61 54.28 29.30
CA ASP A 351 -30.54 54.80 28.26
C ASP A 351 -29.91 55.61 27.09
N CYS A 352 -30.55 55.43 25.91
CA CYS A 352 -30.30 56.03 24.58
C CYS A 352 -29.06 55.50 23.81
N ALA A 353 -29.17 54.88 22.62
CA ALA A 353 -29.73 55.33 21.32
C ALA A 353 -28.94 56.51 20.71
N GLY A 354 -28.59 56.57 19.42
CA GLY A 354 -28.82 55.71 18.24
C GLY A 354 -28.45 56.54 16.98
N GLY A 355 -28.36 55.94 15.78
CA GLY A 355 -28.22 56.71 14.53
C GLY A 355 -27.33 56.08 13.45
N ASP A 356 -27.95 55.80 12.30
CA ASP A 356 -27.31 55.46 11.02
C ASP A 356 -26.66 56.71 10.35
N ASP A 357 -25.74 56.53 9.38
CA ASP A 357 -26.07 56.73 7.96
C ASP A 357 -24.95 56.26 7.00
N ALA A 358 -25.25 56.20 5.71
CA ALA A 358 -24.41 55.62 4.64
C ALA A 358 -23.70 56.66 3.75
N ALA A 359 -22.65 56.25 3.00
CA ALA A 359 -22.49 56.54 1.56
C ALA A 359 -21.18 56.04 0.89
N ARG A 360 -21.37 55.22 -0.17
CA ARG A 360 -20.75 55.25 -1.52
C ARG A 360 -19.34 55.83 -1.77
N GLY A 361 -18.51 55.08 -2.51
CA GLY A 361 -17.39 55.59 -3.33
C GLY A 361 -16.87 54.53 -4.33
N VAL A 362 -16.73 54.88 -5.62
CA VAL A 362 -16.32 53.99 -6.75
C VAL A 362 -15.30 54.71 -7.65
N CYS A 363 -14.25 54.00 -8.12
CA CYS A 363 -13.50 54.15 -9.42
C CYS A 363 -12.22 53.26 -9.38
N HIS A 364 -11.92 52.37 -10.35
CA HIS A 364 -11.15 52.58 -11.61
C HIS A 364 -9.68 53.07 -11.40
N GLY A 365 -8.61 52.54 -12.04
CA GLY A 365 -8.44 51.41 -12.98
C GLY A 365 -6.99 51.27 -13.56
N ARG A 366 -6.67 50.11 -14.14
CA ARG A 366 -5.54 49.66 -15.05
C ARG A 366 -4.22 50.48 -15.25
N ALA A 367 -3.07 49.78 -15.11
CA ALA A 367 -1.88 49.71 -16.02
C ALA A 367 -0.88 48.63 -15.49
N ARG A 368 0.02 47.91 -16.20
CA ARG A 368 0.24 47.49 -17.61
C ARG A 368 1.47 47.96 -18.44
N GLU A 369 2.69 47.72 -17.94
CA GLU A 369 3.96 47.61 -18.72
C GLU A 369 4.55 46.19 -18.47
N VAL A 370 4.92 45.35 -19.46
CA VAL A 370 5.88 45.45 -20.58
C VAL A 370 7.35 45.32 -20.12
N ALA A 371 8.03 44.28 -20.61
CA ALA A 371 9.40 43.90 -20.30
C ALA A 371 10.37 44.30 -21.43
N PRO A 372 11.68 44.18 -21.21
CA PRO A 372 12.62 43.72 -22.24
C PRO A 372 13.12 42.29 -21.92
N ALA A 373 13.70 41.62 -22.93
CA ALA A 373 14.01 40.21 -22.90
C ALA A 373 15.50 39.91 -23.20
N GLU A 374 16.09 39.07 -22.35
CA GLU A 374 17.25 38.21 -22.61
C GLU A 374 17.00 36.92 -21.79
N GLY A 375 17.38 35.71 -22.16
CA GLY A 375 18.14 35.30 -23.35
C GLY A 375 18.80 33.92 -23.18
N GLU A 376 18.17 32.96 -22.48
CA GLU A 376 18.78 31.66 -22.14
C GLU A 376 17.82 30.46 -22.30
N ALA A 377 18.40 29.28 -22.56
CA ALA A 377 17.71 28.13 -23.13
C ALA A 377 16.91 27.28 -22.11
N GLN A 378 15.71 26.83 -22.53
CA GLN A 378 14.91 25.84 -21.80
C GLN A 378 15.13 24.41 -22.31
N PRO A 379 15.51 23.44 -21.46
CA PRO A 379 15.21 22.03 -21.69
C PRO A 379 13.75 21.75 -21.29
N GLY A 380 12.99 21.09 -22.16
CA GLY A 380 11.54 20.94 -22.03
C GLY A 380 11.09 20.15 -20.78
N GLY A 381 10.10 20.69 -20.07
CA GLY A 381 9.51 20.07 -18.88
C GLY A 381 8.00 19.91 -18.99
N ASP A 382 7.54 18.72 -19.40
CA ASP A 382 6.15 18.26 -19.24
C ASP A 382 6.13 16.98 -18.40
N PHE A 383 6.47 17.12 -17.11
CA PHE A 383 6.55 15.99 -16.16
C PHE A 383 5.29 15.86 -15.26
N LEU A 384 4.15 16.41 -15.68
CA LEU A 384 2.92 16.47 -14.87
C LEU A 384 1.63 16.22 -15.67
N ASP A 385 1.50 15.05 -16.27
CA ASP A 385 0.18 14.49 -16.58
C ASP A 385 -0.44 13.89 -15.30
N THR A 386 -1.54 14.50 -14.85
CA THR A 386 -2.23 14.19 -13.59
C THR A 386 -3.44 13.27 -13.76
N SER A 387 -3.63 12.62 -14.92
CA SER A 387 -4.76 11.71 -15.22
C SER A 387 -4.91 10.44 -14.35
N TRP A 388 -4.17 10.34 -13.23
CA TRP A 388 -4.14 9.20 -12.31
C TRP A 388 -4.13 9.65 -10.84
N THR A 389 -5.27 10.14 -10.36
CA THR A 389 -5.52 10.44 -8.93
C THR A 389 -6.80 9.82 -8.42
#